data_AF-A0A964MP97-F1
#
_entry.id   AF-A0A964MP97-F1
#
_cell.length_a   1.000
_cell.length_b   1.000
_cell.length_c   1.000
_cell.angle_alpha   90.00
_cell.angle_beta   90.00
_cell.angle_gamma   90.00
#
_symmetry.space_group_name_H-M   'P 1'
#
loop_
_entity.id
_entity.type
_entity.pdbx_description
1 polymer ?
#
loop_
_entity_poly.entity_id
_entity_poly.type
_entity_poly.pdbx_seq_one_letter_code
_entity_poly.pdbx_strand_id
1 'polypeptide(L)'
;MAQPTYPAARAVAASVHAHFTRHLAAASARDGVALAEVPALEAIEALIDAAFWASLRREEGQTPRISLAFLPPQHARHPLVFQSRLPL
;
A
#
# COMPACT_ATOMS: atom_id res chain seq x y z
N MET A 1 12.19 2.74 -7.83
CA MET A 1 10.79 2.26 -7.88
C MET A 1 10.35 2.39 -9.33
N ALA A 2 9.73 1.35 -9.90
CA ALA A 2 9.18 1.44 -11.25
C ALA A 2 8.17 2.61 -11.31
N GLN A 3 8.20 3.36 -12.41
CA GLN A 3 7.26 4.46 -12.62
C GLN A 3 5.83 3.88 -12.70
N PRO A 4 4.86 4.37 -11.90
CA PRO A 4 3.47 3.94 -12.02
C PRO A 4 2.96 4.17 -13.45
N THR A 5 2.29 3.16 -14.01
CA THR A 5 1.83 3.16 -15.41
C THR A 5 0.31 3.29 -15.53
N TYR A 6 -0.42 3.13 -14.44
CA TYR A 6 -1.87 3.29 -14.33
C TYR A 6 -2.23 4.73 -13.92
N PRO A 7 -2.71 5.59 -14.84
CA PRO A 7 -2.86 7.02 -14.56
C PRO A 7 -3.88 7.35 -13.47
N ALA A 8 -4.89 6.49 -13.28
CA ALA A 8 -5.91 6.73 -12.25
C ALA A 8 -5.34 6.56 -10.83
N ALA A 9 -4.22 5.85 -10.65
CA ALA A 9 -3.52 5.78 -9.38
C ALA A 9 -3.14 7.18 -8.88
N ARG A 10 -2.58 8.02 -9.77
CA ARG A 10 -2.24 9.41 -9.44
C ARG A 10 -3.47 10.24 -9.11
N ALA A 11 -4.55 10.07 -9.89
CA ALA A 11 -5.77 10.85 -9.72
C ALA A 11 -6.42 10.63 -8.34
N VAL A 12 -6.33 9.41 -7.79
CA VAL A 12 -6.98 9.05 -6.52
C VAL A 12 -6.04 9.11 -5.31
N ALA A 13 -4.71 9.10 -5.51
CA ALA A 13 -3.73 9.08 -4.42
C ALA A 13 -3.93 10.19 -3.38
N ALA A 14 -4.23 11.41 -3.83
CA ALA A 14 -4.50 12.55 -2.94
C ALA A 14 -5.75 12.33 -2.06
N SER A 15 -6.82 11.76 -2.63
CA SER A 15 -8.05 11.45 -1.90
C SER A 15 -7.81 10.37 -0.84
N VAL A 16 -7.07 9.31 -1.20
CA VAL A 16 -6.69 8.23 -0.28
C VAL A 16 -5.80 8.76 0.85
N HIS A 17 -4.80 9.59 0.53
CA HIS A 17 -3.95 10.22 1.53
C HIS A 17 -4.77 11.04 2.52
N ALA A 18 -5.62 11.96 2.03
CA ALA A 18 -6.47 12.79 2.87
C ALA A 18 -7.42 11.96 3.76
N HIS A 19 -7.96 10.87 3.22
CA HIS A 19 -8.77 9.91 3.97
C HIS A 19 -7.98 9.35 5.16
N PHE A 20 -6.82 8.76 4.93
CA PHE A 20 -6.01 8.16 6.01
C PHE A 20 -5.48 9.19 7.00
N THR A 21 -5.09 10.39 6.55
CA THR A 21 -4.70 11.49 7.45
C THR A 21 -5.82 11.80 8.45
N ARG A 22 -7.06 11.95 7.97
CA ARG A 22 -8.21 12.23 8.83
C ARG A 22 -8.48 11.09 9.81
N HIS A 23 -8.44 9.84 9.34
CA HIS A 23 -8.72 8.68 10.20
C HIS A 23 -7.64 8.47 11.26
N LEU A 24 -6.36 8.66 10.91
CA LEU A 24 -5.26 8.57 11.87
C LEU A 24 -5.31 9.70 12.90
N ALA A 25 -5.59 10.95 12.50
CA ALA A 25 -5.78 12.04 13.45
C ALA A 25 -6.95 11.77 14.44
N ALA A 26 -8.05 11.21 13.95
CA ALA A 26 -9.19 10.84 14.78
C ALA A 26 -8.89 9.68 15.75
N ALA A 27 -8.07 8.71 15.33
CA ALA A 27 -7.65 7.58 16.16
C ALA A 27 -6.61 7.99 17.21
N SER A 28 -5.65 8.86 16.86
CA SER A 28 -4.64 9.36 17.79
C SER A 28 -5.25 10.07 18.99
N ALA A 29 -6.37 10.77 18.78
CA ALA A 29 -7.11 11.46 19.83
C ALA A 29 -7.85 10.53 20.79
N ARG A 30 -8.03 9.26 20.44
CA ARG A 30 -8.86 8.30 21.20
C ARG A 30 -8.05 7.29 21.99
N ASP A 31 -7.04 6.69 21.36
CA ASP A 31 -6.55 5.38 21.85
C ASP A 31 -5.12 5.37 22.39
N GLY A 32 -4.31 6.43 22.26
CA GLY A 32 -2.94 6.47 22.81
C GLY A 32 -1.99 5.36 22.30
N VAL A 33 -2.44 4.53 21.36
CA VAL A 33 -1.68 3.47 20.70
C VAL A 33 -0.78 4.09 19.64
N ALA A 34 0.41 3.50 19.45
CA ALA A 34 1.28 3.84 18.33
C ALA A 34 0.57 3.52 17.01
N LEU A 35 0.05 4.55 16.34
CA LEU A 35 -0.63 4.43 15.06
C LEU A 35 0.37 4.43 13.91
N ALA A 36 0.02 3.75 12.82
CA ALA A 36 0.81 3.78 11.60
C ALA A 36 0.87 5.21 11.02
N GLU A 37 1.97 5.53 10.35
CA GLU A 37 2.10 6.79 9.61
C GLU A 37 1.28 6.77 8.31
N VAL A 38 0.83 7.94 7.87
CA VAL A 38 0.19 8.10 6.57
C VAL A 38 1.24 7.83 5.49
N PRO A 39 1.02 6.91 4.54
CA PRO A 39 1.97 6.67 3.46
C PRO A 39 2.11 7.91 2.57
N ALA A 40 3.31 8.15 2.05
CA ALA A 40 3.55 9.19 1.05
C ALA A 40 2.71 8.96 -0.21
N LEU A 41 2.41 10.03 -0.96
CA LEU A 41 1.58 9.97 -2.17
C LEU A 41 2.16 9.00 -3.21
N GLU A 42 3.49 8.97 -3.35
CA GLU A 42 4.19 8.10 -4.29
C GLU A 42 4.03 6.62 -3.91
N ALA A 43 4.01 6.31 -2.61
CA ALA A 43 3.78 4.96 -2.11
C ALA A 43 2.33 4.52 -2.38
N ILE A 44 1.36 5.43 -2.19
CA ILE A 44 -0.05 5.18 -2.51
C ILE A 44 -0.24 4.94 -4.02
N GLU A 45 0.36 5.78 -4.87
CA GLU A 45 0.31 5.63 -6.32
C GLU A 45 0.91 4.27 -6.74
N ALA A 46 2.07 3.91 -6.21
CA ALA A 46 2.73 2.64 -6.50
C ALA A 46 1.93 1.42 -6.03
N LEU A 47 1.29 1.48 -4.86
CA LEU A 47 0.43 0.40 -4.35
C LEU A 47 -0.78 0.18 -5.22
N ILE A 48 -1.45 1.25 -5.64
CA ILE A 48 -2.64 1.17 -6.50
C ILE A 48 -2.26 0.62 -7.88
N ASP A 49 -1.16 1.11 -8.46
CA ASP A 49 -0.63 0.63 -9.73
C ASP A 49 -0.34 -0.88 -9.69
N ALA A 50 0.42 -1.33 -8.68
CA ALA A 50 0.76 -2.72 -8.50
C ALA A 50 -0.48 -3.60 -8.28
N ALA A 51 -1.41 -3.18 -7.42
CA ALA A 51 -2.63 -3.92 -7.14
C ALA A 51 -3.52 -4.05 -8.38
N PHE A 52 -3.67 -2.96 -9.15
CA PHE A 52 -4.45 -2.95 -10.37
C PHE A 52 -3.88 -3.93 -11.40
N TRP A 53 -2.60 -3.82 -11.73
CA TRP A 53 -1.98 -4.71 -12.72
C TRP A 53 -1.93 -6.16 -12.27
N ALA A 54 -1.70 -6.41 -10.97
CA ALA A 54 -1.75 -7.76 -10.44
C ALA A 54 -3.16 -8.37 -10.51
N SER A 55 -4.22 -7.55 -10.31
CA SER A 55 -5.62 -8.02 -10.40
C SER A 55 -6.05 -8.45 -11.81
N LEU A 56 -5.37 -7.95 -12.85
CA LEU A 56 -5.66 -8.29 -14.25
C LEU A 56 -4.93 -9.56 -14.72
N ARG A 57 -3.88 -9.99 -14.01
CA ARG A 57 -3.16 -11.22 -14.38
C ARG A 57 -4.03 -12.44 -14.10
N ARG A 58 -3.92 -13.44 -14.96
CA ARG A 58 -4.55 -14.76 -14.77
C ARG A 58 -3.47 -15.71 -14.28
N GLU A 59 -3.73 -16.35 -13.16
CA GLU A 59 -2.85 -17.40 -12.63
C GLU A 59 -3.57 -18.74 -12.85
N GLU A 60 -2.99 -19.61 -13.67
CA GLU A 60 -3.57 -20.93 -14.01
C GLU A 60 -5.04 -20.85 -14.52
N GLY A 61 -5.39 -19.76 -15.20
CA GLY A 61 -6.73 -19.49 -15.73
C GLY A 61 -7.69 -18.83 -14.73
N GLN A 62 -7.33 -18.69 -13.46
CA GLN A 62 -8.14 -18.05 -12.43
C GLN A 62 -7.80 -16.56 -12.28
N THR A 63 -8.80 -15.74 -11.96
CA THR A 63 -8.57 -14.33 -11.59
C THR A 63 -8.20 -14.26 -10.11
N PRO A 64 -7.02 -13.71 -9.76
CA PRO A 64 -6.59 -13.61 -8.37
C PRO A 64 -7.40 -12.54 -7.63
N ARG A 65 -7.73 -12.82 -6.36
CA ARG A 65 -8.21 -11.82 -5.42
C ARG A 65 -7.06 -11.44 -4.49
N ILE A 66 -6.60 -10.20 -4.61
CA ILE A 66 -5.41 -9.71 -3.91
C ILE A 66 -5.84 -8.66 -2.89
N SER A 67 -5.32 -8.78 -1.67
CA SER A 67 -5.41 -7.74 -0.65
C SER A 67 -4.00 -7.38 -0.22
N LEU A 68 -3.71 -6.08 -0.12
CA LEU A 68 -2.40 -5.56 0.25
C LEU A 68 -2.53 -4.73 1.53
N ALA A 69 -1.52 -4.82 2.39
CA ALA A 69 -1.35 -3.96 3.55
C ALA A 69 0.03 -3.30 3.47
N PHE A 70 0.08 -1.99 3.70
CA PHE A 70 1.32 -1.23 3.75
C PHE A 70 1.73 -1.04 5.21
N LEU A 71 2.75 -1.78 5.64
CA LEU A 71 3.23 -1.79 7.01
C LEU A 71 4.71 -2.18 7.05
N PRO A 72 5.47 -1.73 8.06
CA PRO A 72 6.84 -2.17 8.22
C PRO A 72 6.90 -3.63 8.72
N PRO A 73 7.98 -4.38 8.43
CA PRO A 73 8.06 -5.82 8.71
C PRO A 73 7.83 -6.20 10.17
N GLN A 74 8.22 -5.35 11.13
CA GLN A 74 8.02 -5.59 12.56
C GLN A 74 6.53 -5.64 12.99
N HIS A 75 5.61 -5.14 12.16
CA HIS A 75 4.17 -5.23 12.40
C HIS A 75 3.52 -6.44 11.72
N ALA A 76 4.28 -7.24 10.96
CA ALA A 76 3.80 -8.49 10.39
C ALA A 76 4.04 -9.66 11.34
N ARG A 77 3.12 -10.63 11.38
CA ARG A 77 3.24 -11.81 12.26
C ARG A 77 4.43 -12.70 11.92
N HIS A 78 4.65 -12.96 10.62
CA HIS A 78 5.72 -13.79 10.11
C HIS A 78 6.32 -13.13 8.86
N PRO A 79 7.12 -12.06 9.00
CA PRO A 79 7.68 -11.37 7.86
C PRO A 79 8.71 -12.25 7.14
N LEU A 80 8.59 -12.36 5.82
CA LEU A 80 9.64 -12.91 4.95
C LEU A 80 10.45 -11.74 4.39
N VAL A 81 11.73 -11.67 4.76
CA VAL A 81 12.63 -10.59 4.34
C VAL A 81 13.78 -11.17 3.53
N PHE A 82 14.20 -10.45 2.49
CA PHE A 82 15.39 -10.81 1.74
C PHE A 82 16.64 -10.46 2.54
N GLN A 83 17.66 -11.33 2.48
CA GLN A 83 18.97 -11.06 3.12
C GLN A 83 19.64 -9.81 2.53
N SER A 84 19.43 -9.56 1.22
CA SER A 84 19.95 -8.40 0.50
C SER A 84 18.80 -7.68 -0.20
N ARG A 85 18.90 -6.36 -0.32
CA ARG A 85 17.93 -5.58 -1.12
C ARG A 85 17.94 -6.09 -2.56
N LEU A 86 16.74 -6.31 -3.12
CA LEU A 86 16.60 -6.61 -4.53
C LEU A 86 16.91 -5.35 -5.36
N PRO A 87 17.65 -5.47 -6.48
CA PRO A 87 17.72 -4.39 -7.45
C PRO A 87 16.33 -4.21 -8.06
N LEU A 88 15.77 -3.01 -7.92
CA LEU A 88 14.47 -2.59 -8.47
C LEU A 88 14.65 -1.90 -9.82
#